data_AF-A0A0P9CV03-F1
#
_entry.id   AF-A0A0P9CV03-F1
#
_cell.length_a   1.000
_cell.length_b   1.000
_cell.length_c   1.000
_cell.angle_alpha   90.00
_cell.angle_beta   90.00
_cell.angle_gamma   90.00
#
_symmetry.space_group_name_H-M   'P 1'
#
loop_
_entity.id
_entity.type
_entity.pdbx_description
1 polymer ?
#
loop_
_entity_poly.entity_id
_entity_poly.type
_entity_poly.pdbx_seq_one_letter_code
_entity_poly.pdbx_strand_id
1 'polypeptide(L)'
;SGAEGGDSVVPFDLTLPDGRVLPKPGNLFGVTESTLWGPYAEFTAKDVTMDVDGDGTASLGDVLPDANVLKAAADALDSNVSQLEGSAQAWQPTDSDAFTALVVIVPTMNEYFDSWKNSRFVAGDTSTQRDFVAISRLADIQDILSGLQVVYGEVSPQVANVDAAQAAQAGQRLNDLKAFVADVYQQEQGGKRFSPEEADLLGAEAQNRATAIAGQLTQLSAQLNVPLQGQ
;
A
#
# COMPACT_ATOMS: atom_id res chain seq x y z
N SER A 1 -3.01 -20.60 -12.83
CA SER A 1 -2.22 -19.46 -13.37
C SER A 1 -3.18 -18.29 -13.51
N GLY A 2 -2.98 -17.31 -12.64
CA GLY A 2 -3.91 -16.21 -12.34
C GLY A 2 -3.46 -15.68 -10.99
N ALA A 3 -2.24 -15.14 -10.95
CA ALA A 3 -1.76 -14.41 -9.79
C ALA A 3 -2.49 -13.06 -9.79
N GLU A 4 -3.04 -12.74 -8.63
CA GLU A 4 -4.06 -11.72 -8.38
C GLU A 4 -3.58 -10.29 -8.69
N GLY A 5 -4.57 -9.44 -9.00
CA GLY A 5 -4.43 -8.06 -9.45
C GLY A 5 -4.89 -7.94 -10.91
N GLY A 6 -6.10 -7.39 -11.13
CA GLY A 6 -6.56 -7.05 -12.48
C GLY A 6 -5.46 -6.30 -13.26
N ASP A 7 -5.14 -6.79 -14.45
CA ASP A 7 -4.18 -6.23 -15.42
C ASP A 7 -2.79 -5.76 -14.92
N SER A 8 -2.34 -6.16 -13.73
CA SER A 8 -1.08 -5.68 -13.15
C SER A 8 -0.19 -6.79 -12.60
N VAL A 9 -0.07 -7.87 -13.38
CA VAL A 9 1.18 -8.64 -13.35
C VAL A 9 2.28 -7.70 -13.85
N VAL A 10 3.26 -7.35 -13.00
CA VAL A 10 4.34 -6.40 -13.36
C VAL A 10 4.87 -6.68 -14.78
N PRO A 11 5.12 -5.64 -15.60
CA PRO A 11 5.44 -5.84 -17.01
C PRO A 11 6.89 -6.29 -17.25
N PHE A 12 7.67 -6.53 -16.19
CA PHE A 12 9.08 -6.83 -16.28
C PHE A 12 9.41 -8.23 -15.73
N ASP A 13 10.46 -8.81 -16.30
CA ASP A 13 11.17 -9.96 -15.73
C ASP A 13 12.40 -9.45 -14.97
N LEU A 14 12.82 -10.19 -13.94
CA LEU A 14 14.00 -9.84 -13.15
C LEU A 14 15.17 -10.78 -13.50
N THR A 15 16.18 -10.25 -14.18
CA THR A 15 17.41 -10.98 -14.48
C THR A 15 18.33 -10.97 -13.27
N LEU A 16 18.76 -12.16 -12.85
CA LEU A 16 19.62 -12.35 -11.69
C LEU A 16 21.11 -12.31 -12.07
N PRO A 17 22.04 -11.96 -11.15
CA PRO A 17 23.47 -11.92 -11.41
C PRO A 17 24.07 -13.26 -11.87
N ASP A 18 23.44 -14.38 -11.53
CA ASP A 18 23.85 -15.72 -11.94
C ASP A 18 23.27 -16.18 -13.29
N GLY A 19 22.56 -15.29 -14.00
CA GLY A 19 21.96 -15.55 -15.30
C GLY A 19 20.59 -16.19 -15.27
N ARG A 20 20.04 -16.54 -14.10
CA ARG A 20 18.62 -16.91 -13.98
C ARG A 20 17.71 -15.71 -14.29
N VAL A 21 16.48 -15.99 -14.68
CA VAL A 21 15.43 -14.97 -14.89
C VAL A 21 14.23 -15.37 -14.05
N LEU A 22 13.74 -14.43 -13.24
CA LEU A 22 12.46 -14.56 -12.55
C LEU A 22 11.38 -13.90 -13.41
N PRO A 23 10.50 -14.67 -14.05
CA PRO A 23 9.48 -14.10 -14.90
C PRO A 23 8.41 -13.43 -14.03
N LYS A 24 8.15 -12.15 -14.28
CA LYS A 24 7.07 -11.38 -13.65
C LYS A 24 6.92 -11.63 -12.13
N PRO A 25 7.96 -11.33 -11.32
CA PRO A 25 8.06 -11.85 -9.96
C PRO A 25 7.08 -11.21 -8.96
N GLY A 26 6.39 -10.14 -9.36
CA GLY A 26 5.57 -9.28 -8.51
C GLY A 26 6.20 -7.89 -8.36
N ASN A 27 5.60 -7.04 -7.52
CA ASN A 27 6.17 -5.71 -7.25
C ASN A 27 7.53 -5.83 -6.54
N LEU A 28 8.45 -4.91 -6.82
CA LEU A 28 9.85 -5.00 -6.34
C LEU A 28 9.97 -4.94 -4.81
N PHE A 29 9.04 -4.25 -4.14
CA PHE A 29 8.99 -4.23 -2.68
C PHE A 29 8.66 -5.62 -2.13
N GLY A 30 7.60 -6.26 -2.62
CA GLY A 30 7.20 -7.61 -2.24
C GLY A 30 8.27 -8.66 -2.56
N VAL A 31 8.97 -8.55 -3.70
CA VAL A 31 10.10 -9.43 -4.00
C VAL A 31 11.23 -9.24 -2.98
N THR A 32 11.58 -8.01 -2.65
CA THR A 32 12.64 -7.71 -1.67
C THR A 32 12.24 -8.17 -0.26
N GLU A 33 11.03 -7.86 0.18
CA GLU A 33 10.47 -8.26 1.47
C GLU A 33 10.43 -9.79 1.59
N SER A 34 9.85 -10.47 0.60
CA SER A 34 9.78 -11.94 0.57
C SER A 34 11.14 -12.62 0.50
N THR A 35 12.15 -11.97 -0.08
CA THR A 35 13.52 -12.49 -0.11
C THR A 35 14.18 -12.39 1.27
N LEU A 36 13.88 -11.34 2.03
CA LEU A 36 14.41 -11.12 3.37
C LEU A 36 13.70 -11.99 4.43
N TRP A 37 12.39 -12.14 4.34
CA TRP A 37 11.57 -12.82 5.35
C TRP A 37 11.27 -14.28 5.04
N GLY A 38 11.54 -14.73 3.81
CA GLY A 38 11.48 -16.14 3.43
C GLY A 38 10.13 -16.84 3.33
N PRO A 39 8.98 -16.19 3.08
CA PRO A 39 7.72 -16.90 2.82
C PRO A 39 7.77 -17.79 1.56
N TYR A 40 8.72 -17.54 0.64
CA TYR A 40 8.90 -18.33 -0.58
C TYR A 40 10.28 -18.96 -0.64
N ALA A 41 10.33 -20.28 -0.62
CA ALA A 41 11.56 -21.04 -0.71
C ALA A 41 12.35 -20.74 -2.01
N GLU A 42 11.70 -20.31 -3.09
CA GLU A 42 12.37 -19.93 -4.34
C GLU A 42 13.25 -18.66 -4.23
N PHE A 43 13.05 -17.84 -3.19
CA PHE A 43 13.83 -16.62 -2.93
C PHE A 43 14.86 -16.79 -1.81
N THR A 44 15.01 -18.00 -1.26
CA THR A 44 15.96 -18.29 -0.19
C THR A 44 17.05 -19.25 -0.67
N ALA A 45 18.20 -19.18 -0.02
CA ALA A 45 19.32 -20.08 -0.26
C ALA A 45 18.89 -21.54 0.01
N LYS A 46 19.28 -22.44 -0.87
CA LYS A 46 18.92 -23.86 -0.77
C LYS A 46 19.78 -24.57 0.27
N ASP A 47 19.15 -25.52 0.98
CA ASP A 47 19.80 -26.41 1.94
C ASP A 47 20.51 -25.70 3.11
N VAL A 48 20.09 -24.46 3.41
CA VAL A 48 20.54 -23.70 4.58
C VAL A 48 19.38 -23.55 5.55
N THR A 49 19.56 -24.03 6.78
CA THR A 49 18.65 -23.74 7.89
C THR A 49 19.28 -22.66 8.75
N MET A 50 18.51 -21.64 9.07
CA MET A 50 18.90 -20.61 10.03
C MET A 50 17.94 -20.64 11.21
N ASP A 51 18.45 -20.16 12.33
CA ASP A 51 17.73 -19.90 13.57
C ASP A 51 18.27 -18.53 14.00
N VAL A 52 17.68 -17.47 13.44
CA VAL A 52 18.23 -16.11 13.50
C VAL A 52 18.03 -15.54 14.90
N ASP A 53 16.94 -15.89 15.57
CA ASP A 53 16.64 -15.44 16.93
C ASP A 53 17.12 -16.39 18.04
N GLY A 54 17.52 -17.62 17.69
CA GLY A 54 18.13 -18.59 18.59
C GLY A 54 17.11 -19.34 19.47
N ASP A 55 15.83 -19.32 19.12
CA ASP A 55 14.78 -19.98 19.90
C ASP A 55 14.63 -21.49 19.60
N GLY A 56 15.37 -21.99 18.59
CA GLY A 56 15.39 -23.38 18.18
C GLY A 56 14.17 -23.82 17.36
N THR A 57 13.32 -22.88 16.95
CA THR A 57 12.16 -23.10 16.09
C THR A 57 12.35 -22.40 14.75
N ALA A 58 11.79 -22.97 13.68
CA ALA A 58 11.82 -22.31 12.39
C ALA A 58 10.64 -21.33 12.30
N SER A 59 10.93 -20.04 12.21
CA SER A 59 9.95 -18.97 12.15
C SER A 59 10.11 -18.10 10.90
N LEU A 60 9.20 -17.13 10.72
CA LEU A 60 9.30 -16.16 9.62
C LEU A 60 10.55 -15.31 9.82
N GLY A 61 11.39 -15.23 8.79
CA GLY A 61 12.70 -14.55 8.87
C GLY A 61 13.87 -15.48 9.23
N ASP A 62 13.62 -16.73 9.63
CA ASP A 62 14.68 -17.73 9.86
C ASP A 62 15.17 -18.37 8.57
N VAL A 63 15.62 -17.52 7.65
CA VAL A 63 16.09 -17.93 6.34
C VAL A 63 17.36 -17.18 5.96
N LEU A 64 18.17 -17.83 5.12
CA LEU A 64 19.21 -17.13 4.38
C LEU A 64 18.61 -16.68 3.03
N PRO A 65 18.58 -15.37 2.72
CA PRO A 65 18.13 -14.90 1.41
C PRO A 65 18.98 -15.47 0.27
N ASP A 66 18.37 -15.74 -0.90
CA ASP A 66 19.13 -15.97 -2.13
C ASP A 66 19.80 -14.65 -2.53
N ALA A 67 21.11 -14.59 -2.42
CA ALA A 67 21.90 -13.39 -2.67
C ALA A 67 21.69 -12.81 -4.08
N ASN A 68 21.43 -13.68 -5.08
CA ASN A 68 21.21 -13.24 -6.46
C ASN A 68 19.84 -12.57 -6.61
N VAL A 69 18.81 -13.13 -5.96
CA VAL A 69 17.47 -12.54 -5.94
C VAL A 69 17.50 -11.21 -5.20
N LEU A 70 18.08 -11.19 -3.99
CA LEU A 70 18.14 -9.97 -3.17
C LEU A 70 18.87 -8.85 -3.89
N LYS A 71 20.03 -9.14 -4.49
CA LYS A 71 20.80 -8.14 -5.23
C LYS A 71 20.01 -7.59 -6.42
N ALA A 72 19.44 -8.47 -7.26
CA ALA A 72 18.71 -8.03 -8.44
C ALA A 72 17.49 -7.18 -8.06
N ALA A 73 16.72 -7.62 -7.06
CA ALA A 73 15.53 -6.91 -6.62
C ALA A 73 15.87 -5.54 -6.01
N ALA A 74 16.91 -5.47 -5.17
CA ALA A 74 17.37 -4.23 -4.57
C ALA A 74 17.92 -3.23 -5.61
N ASP A 75 18.77 -3.69 -6.54
CA ASP A 75 19.28 -2.84 -7.63
C ASP A 75 18.15 -2.32 -8.52
N ALA A 76 17.16 -3.17 -8.84
CA ALA A 76 16.00 -2.78 -9.62
C ALA A 76 15.12 -1.77 -8.86
N LEU A 77 14.91 -1.97 -7.56
CA LEU A 77 14.13 -1.07 -6.72
C LEU A 77 14.80 0.31 -6.64
N ASP A 78 16.10 0.35 -6.35
CA ASP A 78 16.90 1.59 -6.31
C ASP A 78 16.82 2.37 -7.62
N SER A 79 16.95 1.68 -8.76
CA SER A 79 16.83 2.29 -10.08
C SER A 79 15.43 2.86 -10.35
N ASN A 80 14.37 2.13 -9.99
CA ASN A 80 12.99 2.59 -10.18
C ASN A 80 12.65 3.77 -9.25
N VAL A 81 13.07 3.71 -7.99
CA VAL A 81 12.86 4.80 -7.03
C VAL A 81 13.63 6.05 -7.45
N SER A 82 14.87 5.92 -7.94
CA SER A 82 15.65 7.05 -8.45
C SER A 82 14.98 7.72 -9.67
N GLN A 83 14.38 6.93 -10.56
CA GLN A 83 13.63 7.46 -11.71
C GLN A 83 12.32 8.15 -11.28
N LEU A 84 11.63 7.57 -10.30
CA LEU A 84 10.43 8.17 -9.70
C LEU A 84 10.78 9.50 -9.01
N GLU A 85 11.86 9.54 -8.23
CA GLU A 85 12.35 10.76 -7.57
C GLU A 85 12.66 11.85 -8.61
N GLY A 86 13.42 11.52 -9.67
CA GLY A 86 13.72 12.48 -10.73
C GLY A 86 12.45 13.01 -11.43
N SER A 87 11.47 12.14 -11.65
CA SER A 87 10.17 12.52 -12.23
C SER A 87 9.37 13.43 -11.29
N ALA A 88 9.34 13.11 -9.99
CA ALA A 88 8.65 13.91 -8.98
C ALA A 88 9.29 15.30 -8.80
N GLN A 89 10.62 15.39 -8.82
CA GLN A 89 11.34 16.68 -8.73
C GLN A 89 11.09 17.59 -9.95
N ALA A 90 10.91 16.99 -11.13
CA ALA A 90 10.60 17.72 -12.36
C ALA A 90 9.12 18.07 -12.50
N TRP A 91 8.25 17.39 -11.76
CA TRP A 91 6.81 17.57 -11.83
C TRP A 91 6.37 18.88 -11.19
N GLN A 92 5.45 19.58 -11.85
CA GLN A 92 4.80 20.77 -11.34
C GLN A 92 3.32 20.43 -11.12
N PRO A 93 2.92 20.05 -9.89
CA PRO A 93 1.56 19.65 -9.61
C PRO A 93 0.59 20.83 -9.75
N THR A 94 -0.61 20.53 -10.21
CA THR A 94 -1.72 21.48 -10.34
C THR A 94 -2.83 21.16 -9.33
N ASP A 95 -3.75 22.10 -9.14
CA ASP A 95 -4.96 21.85 -8.34
C ASP A 95 -5.76 20.67 -8.90
N SER A 96 -5.80 20.52 -10.23
CA SER A 96 -6.44 19.39 -10.92
C SER A 96 -5.81 18.06 -10.49
N ASP A 97 -4.47 17.98 -10.44
CA ASP A 97 -3.78 16.78 -9.99
C ASP A 97 -4.09 16.45 -8.53
N ALA A 98 -4.07 17.47 -7.66
CA ALA A 98 -4.36 17.29 -6.23
C ALA A 98 -5.79 16.80 -5.99
N PHE A 99 -6.80 17.43 -6.61
CA PHE A 99 -8.19 16.98 -6.49
C PHE A 99 -8.41 15.61 -7.14
N THR A 100 -7.78 15.32 -8.27
CA THR A 100 -7.84 13.98 -8.88
C THR A 100 -7.24 12.93 -7.96
N ALA A 101 -6.05 13.16 -7.39
CA ALA A 101 -5.42 12.22 -6.47
C ALA A 101 -6.33 11.93 -5.27
N LEU A 102 -6.92 12.96 -4.68
CA LEU A 102 -7.87 12.81 -3.58
C LEU A 102 -9.13 12.02 -3.97
N VAL A 103 -9.75 12.35 -5.10
CA VAL A 103 -11.02 11.70 -5.53
C VAL A 103 -10.80 10.27 -5.99
N VAL A 104 -9.64 9.96 -6.58
CA VAL A 104 -9.33 8.62 -7.12
C VAL A 104 -8.77 7.70 -6.04
N ILE A 105 -7.89 8.19 -5.16
CA ILE A 105 -7.18 7.34 -4.20
C ILE A 105 -7.96 7.14 -2.90
N VAL A 106 -8.70 8.14 -2.40
CA VAL A 106 -9.49 7.97 -1.16
C VAL A 106 -10.44 6.76 -1.23
N PRO A 107 -11.25 6.55 -2.30
CA PRO A 107 -12.25 5.48 -2.34
C PRO A 107 -11.71 4.09 -2.74
N THR A 108 -10.42 3.81 -2.60
CA THR A 108 -9.84 2.46 -2.84
C THR A 108 -9.71 1.63 -1.57
N MET A 109 -10.39 2.00 -0.48
CA MET A 109 -10.26 1.33 0.82
C MET A 109 -10.61 -0.16 0.77
N ASN A 110 -11.63 -0.57 0.01
CA ASN A 110 -11.96 -1.98 -0.13
C ASN A 110 -10.80 -2.79 -0.71
N GLU A 111 -10.11 -2.28 -1.74
CA GLU A 111 -8.96 -2.97 -2.34
C GLU A 111 -7.83 -3.15 -1.30
N TYR A 112 -7.61 -2.13 -0.47
CA TYR A 112 -6.59 -2.20 0.57
C TYR A 112 -6.97 -3.13 1.72
N PHE A 113 -8.22 -3.13 2.16
CA PHE A 113 -8.69 -4.06 3.18
C PHE A 113 -8.78 -5.50 2.66
N ASP A 114 -9.08 -5.70 1.37
CA ASP A 114 -9.00 -7.02 0.73
C ASP A 114 -7.55 -7.54 0.70
N SER A 115 -6.57 -6.68 0.40
CA SER A 115 -5.16 -7.06 0.52
C SER A 115 -4.78 -7.38 1.97
N TRP A 116 -5.20 -6.57 2.93
CA TRP A 116 -4.96 -6.84 4.35
C TRP A 116 -5.54 -8.19 4.79
N LYS A 117 -6.80 -8.48 4.43
CA LYS A 117 -7.49 -9.74 4.69
C LYS A 117 -6.73 -10.94 4.14
N ASN A 118 -6.16 -10.81 2.95
CA ASN A 118 -5.45 -11.90 2.29
C ASN A 118 -3.97 -11.99 2.72
N SER A 119 -3.45 -11.01 3.45
CA SER A 119 -2.08 -11.02 3.99
C SER A 119 -1.90 -11.99 5.17
N ARG A 120 -0.65 -12.24 5.57
CA ARG A 120 -0.32 -13.08 6.74
C ARG A 120 -0.88 -12.54 8.06
N PHE A 121 -1.25 -11.26 8.12
CA PHE A 121 -1.79 -10.64 9.34
C PHE A 121 -3.19 -11.13 9.69
N VAL A 122 -3.98 -11.53 8.69
CA VAL A 122 -5.34 -12.08 8.85
C VAL A 122 -5.39 -13.56 8.45
N ALA A 123 -4.87 -13.91 7.27
CA ALA A 123 -4.90 -15.30 6.76
C ALA A 123 -3.80 -16.21 7.35
N GLY A 124 -2.84 -15.66 8.09
CA GLY A 124 -1.74 -16.42 8.67
C GLY A 124 -0.91 -17.17 7.61
N ASP A 125 -0.50 -18.39 7.91
CA ASP A 125 0.31 -19.23 7.02
C ASP A 125 -0.43 -19.74 5.78
N THR A 126 -1.75 -19.53 5.70
CA THR A 126 -2.53 -19.86 4.50
C THR A 126 -2.52 -18.74 3.46
N SER A 127 -1.98 -17.56 3.81
CA SER A 127 -1.81 -16.46 2.87
C SER A 127 -0.92 -16.86 1.69
N THR A 128 -1.38 -16.50 0.49
CA THR A 128 -0.60 -16.63 -0.75
C THR A 128 -0.04 -15.29 -1.24
N GLN A 129 -0.28 -14.19 -0.50
CA GLN A 129 0.17 -12.85 -0.88
C GLN A 129 1.69 -12.73 -0.77
N ARG A 130 2.29 -12.14 -1.82
CA ARG A 130 3.75 -11.98 -1.98
C ARG A 130 4.29 -10.70 -1.35
N ASP A 131 3.40 -9.80 -0.97
CA ASP A 131 3.64 -8.54 -0.30
C ASP A 131 2.92 -8.53 1.05
N PHE A 132 3.28 -7.56 1.90
CA PHE A 132 2.74 -7.41 3.25
C PHE A 132 3.02 -8.65 4.12
N VAL A 133 4.24 -9.17 3.99
CA VAL A 133 4.71 -10.37 4.70
C VAL A 133 5.14 -10.00 6.12
N ALA A 134 5.84 -8.88 6.27
CA ALA A 134 6.38 -8.39 7.52
C ALA A 134 5.77 -7.05 7.94
N ILE A 135 5.26 -6.26 6.98
CA ILE A 135 4.56 -5.01 7.26
C ILE A 135 3.07 -5.16 6.95
N SER A 136 2.24 -4.72 7.89
CA SER A 136 0.79 -4.78 7.73
C SER A 136 0.33 -3.80 6.66
N ARG A 137 -0.61 -4.25 5.84
CA ARG A 137 -1.30 -3.38 4.87
C ARG A 137 -2.02 -2.21 5.56
N LEU A 138 -2.44 -2.35 6.82
CA LEU A 138 -3.03 -1.23 7.59
C LEU A 138 -2.03 -0.11 7.89
N ALA A 139 -0.74 -0.42 8.03
CA ALA A 139 0.31 0.60 8.17
C ALA A 139 0.43 1.42 6.88
N ASP A 140 0.47 0.73 5.73
CA ASP A 140 0.54 1.39 4.41
C ASP A 140 -0.68 2.28 4.13
N ILE A 141 -1.89 1.83 4.50
CA ILE A 141 -3.11 2.65 4.36
C ILE A 141 -2.98 3.95 5.17
N GLN A 142 -2.41 3.90 6.39
CA GLN A 142 -2.21 5.11 7.19
C GLN A 142 -1.22 6.07 6.55
N ASP A 143 -0.16 5.56 5.93
CA ASP A 143 0.84 6.39 5.23
C ASP A 143 0.23 7.02 3.98
N ILE A 144 -0.57 6.28 3.21
CA ILE A 144 -1.35 6.81 2.08
C ILE A 144 -2.29 7.93 2.55
N LEU A 145 -3.09 7.68 3.59
CA LEU A 145 -4.01 8.69 4.12
C LEU A 145 -3.26 9.90 4.69
N SER A 146 -2.07 9.73 5.25
CA SER A 146 -1.21 10.83 5.69
C SER A 146 -0.74 11.69 4.51
N GLY A 147 -0.33 11.07 3.40
CA GLY A 147 -0.01 11.77 2.17
C GLY A 147 -1.21 12.54 1.62
N LEU A 148 -2.39 11.92 1.62
CA LEU A 148 -3.63 12.57 1.16
C LEU A 148 -4.06 13.74 2.07
N GLN A 149 -3.79 13.67 3.38
CA GLN A 149 -3.98 14.82 4.28
C GLN A 149 -3.06 15.99 3.91
N VAL A 150 -1.81 15.73 3.51
CA VAL A 150 -0.90 16.78 3.03
C VAL A 150 -1.44 17.40 1.74
N VAL A 151 -1.82 16.56 0.76
CA VAL A 151 -2.43 17.04 -0.50
C VAL A 151 -3.67 17.88 -0.25
N TYR A 152 -4.56 17.42 0.65
CA TYR A 152 -5.75 18.19 1.01
C TYR A 152 -5.39 19.51 1.72
N GLY A 153 -4.36 19.51 2.56
CA GLY A 153 -3.85 20.70 3.24
C GLY A 153 -3.51 21.82 2.25
N GLU A 154 -2.86 21.50 1.14
CA GLU A 154 -2.48 22.46 0.09
C GLU A 154 -3.69 23.04 -0.66
N VAL A 155 -4.74 22.24 -0.90
CA VAL A 155 -5.96 22.72 -1.59
C VAL A 155 -7.04 23.27 -0.64
N SER A 156 -6.92 23.05 0.67
CA SER A 156 -7.92 23.50 1.64
C SER A 156 -8.15 25.03 1.67
N PRO A 157 -7.14 25.92 1.50
CA PRO A 157 -7.36 27.36 1.58
C PRO A 157 -8.22 27.90 0.44
N GLN A 158 -8.07 27.35 -0.78
CA GLN A 158 -8.91 27.74 -1.92
C GLN A 158 -10.36 27.29 -1.73
N VAL A 159 -10.57 26.09 -1.17
CA VAL A 159 -11.92 25.63 -0.79
C VAL A 159 -12.51 26.58 0.27
N ALA A 160 -11.74 26.94 1.29
CA ALA A 160 -12.22 27.77 2.38
C ALA A 160 -12.64 29.19 1.95
N ASN A 161 -12.07 29.72 0.86
CA ASN A 161 -12.49 30.99 0.27
C ASN A 161 -13.90 30.95 -0.33
N VAL A 162 -14.36 29.77 -0.75
CA VAL A 162 -15.70 29.55 -1.31
C VAL A 162 -16.66 29.05 -0.23
N ASP A 163 -16.23 28.05 0.54
CA ASP A 163 -16.99 27.46 1.63
C ASP A 163 -16.07 26.94 2.74
N ALA A 164 -15.86 27.77 3.76
CA ALA A 164 -15.05 27.43 4.92
C ALA A 164 -15.61 26.24 5.73
N ALA A 165 -16.93 26.05 5.76
CA ALA A 165 -17.54 24.96 6.50
C ALA A 165 -17.31 23.62 5.80
N GLN A 166 -17.44 23.58 4.47
CA GLN A 166 -17.12 22.39 3.68
C GLN A 166 -15.63 22.08 3.70
N ALA A 167 -14.76 23.10 3.67
CA ALA A 167 -13.31 22.90 3.83
C ALA A 167 -12.98 22.20 5.15
N ALA A 168 -13.47 22.73 6.27
CA ALA A 168 -13.24 22.14 7.58
C ALA A 168 -13.82 20.72 7.68
N GLN A 169 -15.01 20.48 7.11
CA GLN A 169 -15.64 19.18 7.14
C GLN A 169 -14.86 18.12 6.34
N ALA A 170 -14.40 18.44 5.14
CA ALA A 170 -13.64 17.49 4.32
C ALA A 170 -12.31 17.11 5.00
N GLY A 171 -11.59 18.09 5.58
CA GLY A 171 -10.39 17.83 6.37
C GLY A 171 -10.68 16.94 7.59
N GLN A 172 -11.76 17.21 8.31
CA GLN A 172 -12.15 16.38 9.47
C GLN A 172 -12.48 14.94 9.05
N ARG A 173 -13.21 14.73 7.94
CA ARG A 173 -13.54 13.37 7.49
C ARG A 173 -12.30 12.57 7.08
N LEU A 174 -11.32 13.20 6.44
CA LEU A 174 -10.03 12.57 6.15
C LEU A 174 -9.30 12.18 7.44
N ASN A 175 -9.30 13.06 8.45
CA ASN A 175 -8.74 12.76 9.78
C ASN A 175 -9.45 11.57 10.43
N ASP A 176 -10.79 11.54 10.37
CA ASP A 176 -11.59 10.46 10.96
C ASP A 176 -11.37 9.12 10.26
N LEU A 177 -11.22 9.11 8.92
CA LEU A 177 -10.90 7.90 8.17
C LEU A 177 -9.51 7.37 8.55
N LYS A 178 -8.50 8.25 8.63
CA LYS A 178 -7.17 7.85 9.09
C LYS A 178 -7.19 7.33 10.52
N ALA A 179 -7.92 8.01 11.43
CA ALA A 179 -8.04 7.60 12.82
C ALA A 179 -8.72 6.22 12.95
N PHE A 180 -9.74 5.95 12.12
CA PHE A 180 -10.38 4.64 12.05
C PHE A 180 -9.38 3.54 11.67
N VAL A 181 -8.61 3.72 10.60
CA VAL A 181 -7.59 2.74 10.18
C VAL A 181 -6.50 2.59 11.25
N ALA A 182 -6.08 3.70 11.87
CA ALA A 182 -5.09 3.68 12.94
C ALA A 182 -5.55 2.89 14.17
N ASP A 183 -6.84 2.99 14.54
CA ASP A 183 -7.39 2.20 15.65
C ASP A 183 -7.37 0.69 15.33
N VAL A 184 -7.78 0.31 14.11
CA VAL A 184 -7.70 -1.10 13.67
C VAL A 184 -6.25 -1.60 13.70
N TYR A 185 -5.30 -0.79 13.21
CA TYR A 185 -3.88 -1.13 13.25
C TYR A 185 -3.35 -1.25 14.68
N GLN A 186 -3.74 -0.35 15.58
CA GLN A 186 -3.35 -0.44 17.00
C GLN A 186 -3.89 -1.71 17.66
N GLN A 187 -5.10 -2.14 17.33
CA GLN A 187 -5.64 -3.42 17.81
C GLN A 187 -4.81 -4.60 17.30
N GLU A 188 -4.42 -4.60 16.01
CA GLU A 188 -3.55 -5.64 15.43
C GLU A 188 -2.18 -5.67 16.13
N GLN A 189 -1.54 -4.51 16.30
CA GLN A 189 -0.27 -4.37 17.02
C GLN A 189 -0.40 -4.77 18.51
N GLY A 190 -1.59 -4.59 19.09
CA GLY A 190 -1.95 -5.05 20.44
C GLY A 190 -2.16 -6.57 20.54
N GLY A 191 -2.00 -7.32 19.44
CA GLY A 191 -2.11 -8.77 19.40
C GLY A 191 -3.50 -9.29 19.02
N LYS A 192 -4.46 -8.42 18.66
CA LYS A 192 -5.74 -8.87 18.13
C LYS A 192 -5.52 -9.59 16.81
N ARG A 193 -6.02 -10.83 16.72
CA ARG A 193 -6.12 -11.57 15.46
C ARG A 193 -7.51 -11.36 14.89
N PHE A 194 -7.59 -10.66 13.76
CA PHE A 194 -8.84 -10.43 13.05
C PHE A 194 -9.21 -11.64 12.20
N SER A 195 -10.50 -11.93 12.09
CA SER A 195 -10.99 -12.89 11.10
C SER A 195 -11.15 -12.22 9.73
N PRO A 196 -11.20 -13.01 8.63
CA PRO A 196 -11.51 -12.48 7.30
C PRO A 196 -12.84 -11.71 7.26
N GLU A 197 -13.86 -12.18 7.99
CA GLU A 197 -15.16 -11.52 8.07
C GLU A 197 -15.10 -10.19 8.83
N GLU A 198 -14.28 -10.09 9.88
CA GLU A 198 -14.02 -8.81 10.54
C GLU A 198 -13.31 -7.84 9.59
N ALA A 199 -12.35 -8.34 8.80
CA ALA A 199 -11.64 -7.53 7.81
C ALA A 199 -12.59 -7.00 6.72
N ASP A 200 -13.53 -7.82 6.24
CA ASP A 200 -14.57 -7.41 5.29
C ASP A 200 -15.48 -6.31 5.87
N LEU A 201 -15.92 -6.46 7.11
CA LEU A 201 -16.78 -5.48 7.78
C LEU A 201 -16.06 -4.14 7.98
N LEU A 202 -14.79 -4.18 8.39
CA LEU A 202 -13.96 -2.98 8.58
C LEU A 202 -13.65 -2.31 7.24
N GLY A 203 -13.38 -3.10 6.19
CA GLY A 203 -13.17 -2.61 4.84
C GLY A 203 -14.39 -1.90 4.28
N ALA A 204 -15.57 -2.51 4.44
CA ALA A 204 -16.83 -1.90 4.03
C ALA A 204 -17.11 -0.57 4.76
N GLU A 205 -16.82 -0.49 6.06
CA GLU A 205 -16.95 0.75 6.83
C GLU A 205 -15.96 1.83 6.37
N ALA A 206 -14.68 1.48 6.17
CA ALA A 206 -13.69 2.38 5.62
C ALA A 206 -14.09 2.90 4.23
N GLN A 207 -14.59 2.00 3.37
CA GLN A 207 -15.05 2.33 2.03
C GLN A 207 -16.27 3.26 2.04
N ASN A 208 -17.23 3.05 2.93
CA ASN A 208 -18.39 3.92 3.06
C ASN A 208 -17.97 5.34 3.41
N ARG A 209 -17.05 5.48 4.38
CA ARG A 209 -16.46 6.78 4.77
C ARG A 209 -15.72 7.43 3.61
N ALA A 210 -14.86 6.66 2.96
CA ALA A 210 -14.05 7.10 1.83
C ALA A 210 -14.91 7.55 0.63
N THR A 211 -15.98 6.82 0.30
CA THR A 211 -16.92 7.16 -0.77
C THR A 211 -17.62 8.49 -0.48
N ALA A 212 -18.02 8.73 0.76
CA ALA A 212 -18.61 10.01 1.17
C ALA A 212 -17.60 11.17 1.04
N ILE A 213 -16.34 10.94 1.40
CA ILE A 213 -15.26 11.92 1.24
C ILE A 213 -15.02 12.23 -0.24
N ALA A 214 -14.87 11.21 -1.09
CA ALA A 214 -14.65 11.38 -2.52
C ALA A 214 -15.81 12.15 -3.19
N GLY A 215 -17.06 11.86 -2.80
CA GLY A 215 -18.23 12.60 -3.27
C GLY A 215 -18.20 14.07 -2.88
N GLN A 216 -17.81 14.38 -1.64
CA GLN A 216 -17.64 15.76 -1.18
C GLN A 216 -16.52 16.48 -1.93
N LEU A 217 -15.36 15.84 -2.11
CA LEU A 217 -14.21 16.42 -2.82
C LEU A 217 -14.53 16.68 -4.31
N THR A 218 -15.32 15.80 -4.93
CA THR A 218 -15.84 16.02 -6.29
C THR A 218 -16.76 17.24 -6.39
N GLN A 219 -17.61 17.48 -5.38
CA GLN A 219 -18.46 18.67 -5.37
C GLN A 219 -17.63 19.94 -5.18
N LEU A 220 -16.60 19.89 -4.34
CA LEU A 220 -15.71 21.00 -4.07
C LEU A 220 -14.87 21.37 -5.31
N SER A 221 -14.32 20.40 -6.03
CA SER A 221 -13.59 20.66 -7.27
C SER A 221 -14.49 21.34 -8.32
N ALA A 222 -15.74 20.89 -8.45
CA ALA A 222 -16.72 21.50 -9.34
C ALA A 222 -17.06 22.96 -8.96
N GLN A 223 -17.23 23.26 -7.68
CA GLN A 223 -17.47 24.64 -7.20
C GLN A 223 -16.28 25.57 -7.51
N LEU A 224 -15.06 25.05 -7.45
CA LEU A 224 -13.84 25.78 -7.78
C LEU A 224 -13.54 25.83 -9.29
N ASN A 225 -14.34 25.17 -10.14
CA ASN A 225 -14.07 24.95 -11.56
C ASN A 225 -12.71 24.26 -11.82
N VAL A 226 -12.29 23.39 -10.91
CA VAL A 226 -11.08 22.56 -11.07
C VAL A 226 -11.49 21.26 -11.76
N PRO A 227 -11.00 20.98 -12.98
CA PRO A 227 -11.34 19.75 -13.68
C PRO A 227 -10.68 18.55 -13.00
N LEU A 228 -11.39 17.42 -12.97
CA LEU A 228 -10.83 16.12 -12.58
C LEU A 228 -10.32 15.40 -13.83
N GLN A 229 -9.10 14.89 -13.79
CA GLN A 229 -8.54 14.07 -14.86
C GLN A 229 -9.12 12.65 -14.84
N GLY A 230 -9.34 12.07 -16.02
CA GLY A 230 -9.77 10.68 -16.19
C GLY A 230 -11.27 10.42 -16.00
N GLN A 231 -12.10 11.47 -15.94
CA GLN A 231 -13.56 11.40 -16.05
C GLN A 231 -14.05 11.77 -17.46
#